data_AF-A0A1V0B505-F1
#
_entry.id   AF-A0A1V0B505-F1
#
_cell.length_a   1.000
_cell.length_b   1.000
_cell.length_c   1.000
_cell.angle_alpha   90.00
_cell.angle_beta   90.00
_cell.angle_gamma   90.00
#
_symmetry.space_group_name_H-M   'P 1'
#
loop_
_entity.id
_entity.type
_entity.pdbx_description
1 polymer ?
#
loop_
_entity_poly.entity_id
_entity_poly.type
_entity_poly.pdbx_seq_one_letter_code
_entity_poly.pdbx_strand_id
1 'polypeptide(L)'
;MIRQSSTKWPGCCEKSKSVGMAFVTPPKEIVMAQAVKQLQQTHEALIAAVRAGDWEQVGELDKLCRQQVAQAMEQPERDDQVVVETLDGLLATYREVIGLCQAVQGKLAEELQGMQRGKAGAKVYQMFS
;
A
#
# COMPACT_ATOMS: atom_id res chain seq x y z
N MET A 1 71.84 -20.43 -2.08
CA MET A 1 72.37 -20.54 -3.46
C MET A 1 71.18 -20.78 -4.39
N ILE A 2 70.54 -19.72 -4.88
CA ILE A 2 70.71 -19.14 -6.22
C ILE A 2 70.73 -20.20 -7.34
N ARG A 3 69.65 -20.25 -8.13
CA ARG A 3 69.72 -20.08 -9.59
C ARG A 3 68.36 -19.66 -10.14
N GLN A 4 68.38 -18.47 -10.73
CA GLN A 4 67.36 -17.96 -11.62
C GLN A 4 67.38 -18.76 -12.93
N SER A 5 66.21 -19.03 -13.49
CA SER A 5 66.07 -19.52 -14.87
C SER A 5 64.92 -18.76 -15.53
N SER A 6 65.32 -17.76 -16.30
CA SER A 6 64.54 -17.02 -17.27
C SER A 6 63.75 -17.95 -18.19
N THR A 7 62.44 -17.74 -18.28
CA THR A 7 61.66 -18.12 -19.47
C THR A 7 60.82 -16.93 -19.91
N LYS A 8 61.33 -16.31 -20.97
CA LYS A 8 60.71 -15.31 -21.83
C LYS A 8 59.39 -15.84 -22.39
N TRP A 9 58.28 -15.16 -22.11
CA TRP A 9 57.00 -15.39 -22.81
C TRP A 9 56.64 -14.10 -23.58
N PRO A 10 56.40 -14.20 -24.91
CA PRO A 10 56.01 -13.06 -25.72
C PRO A 10 54.55 -12.71 -25.45
N GLY A 11 54.23 -11.44 -25.63
CA GLY A 11 52.99 -10.83 -25.16
C GLY A 11 51.70 -11.44 -25.71
N CYS A 12 50.65 -11.24 -24.92
CA CYS A 12 49.31 -11.02 -25.41
C CYS A 12 48.63 -10.06 -24.43
N CYS A 13 48.62 -8.77 -24.76
CA CYS A 13 47.72 -7.80 -24.13
C CYS A 13 46.29 -8.18 -24.55
N GLU A 14 45.65 -9.06 -23.79
CA GLU A 14 44.24 -9.35 -23.97
C GLU A 14 43.45 -8.17 -23.41
N LYS A 15 42.94 -7.39 -24.34
CA LYS A 15 42.20 -6.16 -24.12
C LYS A 15 40.90 -6.51 -23.40
N SER A 16 40.87 -6.33 -22.08
CA SER A 16 39.63 -6.37 -21.30
C SER A 16 38.67 -5.31 -21.84
N LYS A 17 37.78 -5.72 -22.75
CA LYS A 17 36.63 -4.93 -23.17
C LYS A 17 35.66 -4.97 -21.99
N SER A 18 35.61 -3.87 -21.26
CA SER A 18 34.51 -3.56 -20.36
C SER A 18 33.21 -3.59 -21.16
N VAL A 19 32.44 -4.67 -21.01
CA VAL A 19 31.02 -4.68 -21.38
C VAL A 19 30.37 -3.71 -20.41
N GLY A 20 30.21 -2.46 -20.85
CA GLY A 20 29.34 -1.51 -20.18
C GLY A 20 27.94 -2.11 -20.17
N MET A 21 27.47 -2.52 -18.99
CA MET A 21 26.05 -2.68 -18.75
C MET A 21 25.41 -1.33 -19.06
N ALA A 22 24.80 -1.21 -20.24
CA ALA A 22 23.88 -0.15 -20.52
C ALA A 22 22.78 -0.27 -19.45
N PHE A 23 22.77 0.65 -18.50
CA PHE A 23 21.64 0.88 -17.61
C PHE A 23 20.50 1.33 -18.52
N VAL A 24 19.74 0.37 -19.02
CA VAL A 24 18.51 0.63 -19.78
C VAL A 24 17.57 1.26 -18.77
N THR A 25 17.45 2.58 -18.81
CA THR A 25 16.35 3.26 -18.15
C THR A 25 15.06 2.70 -18.76
N PRO A 26 14.16 2.14 -17.96
CA PRO A 26 12.94 1.53 -18.48
C PRO A 26 12.12 2.58 -19.24
N PRO A 27 11.46 2.19 -20.35
CA PRO A 27 10.55 3.05 -21.09
C PRO A 27 9.51 3.68 -20.16
N LYS A 28 9.30 4.99 -20.28
CA LYS A 28 8.41 5.78 -19.40
C LYS A 28 6.96 5.27 -19.34
N GLU A 29 6.44 4.73 -20.45
CA GLU A 29 5.11 4.11 -20.50
C GLU A 29 4.99 2.89 -19.56
N ILE A 30 6.08 2.13 -19.39
CA ILE A 30 6.11 0.98 -18.47
C ILE A 30 6.04 1.45 -17.02
N VAL A 31 6.65 2.59 -16.70
CA VAL A 31 6.65 3.16 -15.34
C VAL A 31 5.26 3.68 -14.95
N MET A 32 4.56 4.36 -15.86
CA MET A 32 3.18 4.81 -15.66
C MET A 32 2.21 3.64 -15.45
N ALA A 33 2.25 2.65 -16.36
CA ALA A 33 1.42 1.46 -16.25
C ALA A 33 1.71 0.68 -14.96
N GLN A 34 2.96 0.68 -14.49
CA GLN A 34 3.36 0.05 -13.24
C GLN A 34 2.87 0.81 -12.00
N ALA A 35 2.94 2.14 -11.99
CA ALA A 35 2.49 2.96 -10.86
C ALA A 35 0.97 2.86 -10.64
N VAL A 36 0.19 2.93 -11.72
CA VAL A 36 -1.27 2.75 -11.67
C VAL A 36 -1.63 1.33 -11.24
N LYS A 37 -0.95 0.32 -11.80
CA LYS A 37 -1.18 -1.09 -11.42
C LYS A 37 -0.88 -1.36 -9.95
N GLN A 38 0.17 -0.77 -9.40
CA GLN A 38 0.47 -0.84 -7.97
C GLN A 38 -0.63 -0.21 -7.12
N LEU A 39 -1.19 0.92 -7.58
CA LEU A 39 -2.29 1.60 -6.89
C LEU A 39 -3.56 0.74 -6.87
N GLN A 40 -3.90 0.11 -8.00
CA GLN A 40 -5.02 -0.84 -8.10
C GLN A 40 -4.82 -2.05 -7.17
N GLN A 41 -3.62 -2.62 -7.10
CA GLN A 41 -3.31 -3.74 -6.21
C GLN A 41 -3.42 -3.36 -4.73
N THR A 42 -2.89 -2.20 -4.35
CA THR A 42 -3.04 -1.67 -2.98
C THR A 42 -4.51 -1.43 -2.64
N HIS A 43 -5.30 -0.95 -3.60
CA HIS A 43 -6.73 -0.71 -3.44
C HIS A 43 -7.52 -2.00 -3.21
N GLU A 44 -7.27 -3.06 -3.98
CA GLU A 44 -7.87 -4.38 -3.75
C GLU A 44 -7.50 -4.96 -2.38
N ALA A 45 -6.23 -4.82 -1.98
CA ALA A 45 -5.77 -5.24 -0.66
C ALA A 45 -6.44 -4.47 0.48
N LEU A 46 -6.67 -3.16 0.29
CA LEU A 46 -7.38 -2.31 1.26
C LEU A 46 -8.82 -2.80 1.45
N ILE A 47 -9.55 -3.10 0.37
CA ILE A 47 -10.90 -3.65 0.44
C ILE A 47 -10.92 -4.98 1.21
N ALA A 48 -9.95 -5.86 0.96
CA ALA A 48 -9.84 -7.14 1.65
C ALA A 48 -9.59 -6.95 3.17
N ALA A 49 -8.67 -6.06 3.54
CA ALA A 49 -8.36 -5.75 4.94
C ALA A 49 -9.57 -5.17 5.69
N VAL A 50 -10.33 -4.28 5.03
CA VAL A 50 -11.56 -3.69 5.56
C VAL A 50 -12.63 -4.76 5.82
N ARG A 51 -12.81 -5.70 4.89
CA ARG A 51 -13.75 -6.82 5.07
C ARG A 51 -13.32 -7.78 6.17
N ALA A 52 -12.01 -7.94 6.38
CA ALA A 52 -11.45 -8.75 7.44
C ALA A 52 -11.51 -8.07 8.83
N GLY A 53 -11.78 -6.76 8.87
CA GLY A 53 -11.75 -5.97 10.12
C GLY A 53 -10.34 -5.77 10.68
N ASP A 54 -9.30 -5.93 9.85
CA ASP A 54 -7.91 -5.74 10.24
C ASP A 54 -7.53 -4.25 10.16
N TRP A 55 -7.93 -3.48 11.17
CA TRP A 55 -7.79 -2.02 11.18
C TRP A 55 -6.34 -1.54 11.19
N GLU A 56 -5.40 -2.36 11.68
CA GLU A 56 -3.96 -2.07 11.62
C GLU A 56 -3.47 -2.13 10.18
N GLN A 57 -3.79 -3.23 9.47
CA GLN A 57 -3.45 -3.39 8.06
C GLN A 57 -4.13 -2.32 7.18
N VAL A 58 -5.39 -1.96 7.46
CA VAL A 58 -6.09 -0.86 6.78
C VAL A 58 -5.33 0.45 6.91
N GLY A 59 -4.82 0.78 8.10
CA GLY A 59 -4.04 2.00 8.34
C GLY A 59 -2.72 2.05 7.58
N GLU A 60 -2.01 0.92 7.48
CA GLU A 60 -0.76 0.83 6.73
C GLU A 60 -0.98 0.91 5.20
N LEU A 61 -2.02 0.23 4.70
CA LEU A 61 -2.39 0.29 3.29
C LEU A 61 -2.88 1.69 2.87
N ASP A 62 -3.59 2.42 3.73
CA ASP A 62 -3.98 3.82 3.50
C ASP A 62 -2.76 4.73 3.28
N LYS A 63 -1.75 4.61 4.16
CA LYS A 63 -0.51 5.41 4.03
C LYS A 63 0.21 5.10 2.72
N LEU A 64 0.35 3.82 2.39
CA LEU A 64 0.99 3.38 1.14
C LEU A 64 0.24 3.92 -0.08
N CYS A 65 -1.10 3.87 -0.06
CA CYS A 65 -1.92 4.36 -1.13
C CYS A 65 -1.72 5.87 -1.37
N ARG A 66 -1.67 6.69 -0.30
CA ARG A 66 -1.41 8.13 -0.43
C ARG A 66 -0.04 8.43 -1.04
N GLN A 67 0.98 7.65 -0.68
CA GLN A 67 2.32 7.78 -1.26
C GLN A 67 2.34 7.42 -2.75
N GLN A 68 1.65 6.35 -3.13
CA GLN A 68 1.53 5.92 -4.54
C GLN A 68 0.76 6.95 -5.37
N VAL A 69 -0.32 7.52 -4.84
CA VAL A 69 -1.04 8.63 -5.48
C VAL A 69 -0.11 9.82 -5.69
N ALA A 70 0.63 10.25 -4.66
CA ALA A 70 1.56 11.37 -4.78
C ALA A 70 2.62 11.15 -5.88
N GLN A 71 3.24 9.96 -5.91
CA GLN A 71 4.19 9.59 -6.96
C GLN A 71 3.57 9.53 -8.35
N ALA A 72 2.33 9.07 -8.49
CA ALA A 72 1.63 9.08 -9.77
C ALA A 72 1.32 10.51 -10.25
N MET A 73 1.00 11.42 -9.32
CA MET A 73 0.68 12.81 -9.63
C MET A 73 1.89 13.64 -10.06
N GLU A 74 3.10 13.28 -9.63
CA GLU A 74 4.37 13.95 -9.99
C GLU A 74 4.89 13.58 -11.39
N GLN A 75 4.29 12.58 -12.06
CA GLN A 75 4.74 12.15 -13.39
C GLN A 75 4.17 13.06 -14.50
N PRO A 76 5.02 13.73 -15.31
CA PRO A 76 4.60 14.75 -16.27
C PRO A 76 3.90 14.20 -17.54
N GLU A 77 4.00 12.90 -17.82
CA GLU A 77 3.32 12.21 -18.94
C GLU A 77 2.27 11.23 -18.42
N ARG A 78 1.55 11.61 -17.35
CA ARG A 78 0.48 10.78 -16.79
C ARG A 78 -0.77 10.76 -17.68
N ASP A 79 -1.41 9.60 -17.77
CA ASP A 79 -2.74 9.49 -18.35
C ASP A 79 -3.77 9.97 -17.32
N ASP A 80 -4.22 11.21 -17.48
CA ASP A 80 -5.19 11.85 -16.58
C ASP A 80 -6.50 11.06 -16.49
N GLN A 81 -6.92 10.38 -17.56
CA GLN A 81 -8.17 9.59 -17.56
C GLN A 81 -8.05 8.39 -16.63
N VAL A 82 -6.95 7.65 -16.74
CA VAL A 82 -6.67 6.48 -15.90
C VAL A 82 -6.48 6.88 -14.43
N VAL A 83 -5.84 8.02 -14.18
CA VAL A 83 -5.68 8.55 -12.82
C VAL A 83 -7.04 8.91 -12.21
N VAL A 84 -7.93 9.57 -12.97
CA VAL A 84 -9.28 9.91 -12.51
C VAL A 84 -10.08 8.66 -12.16
N GLU A 85 -10.10 7.65 -13.04
CA GLU A 85 -10.83 6.39 -12.79
C GLU A 85 -10.31 5.67 -11.54
N THR A 86 -8.99 5.64 -11.36
CA THR A 86 -8.39 4.98 -10.20
C THR A 86 -8.69 5.75 -8.90
N LEU A 87 -8.65 7.08 -8.93
CA LEU A 87 -8.99 7.92 -7.78
C LEU A 87 -10.47 7.87 -7.41
N ASP A 88 -11.36 7.76 -8.40
CA ASP A 88 -12.81 7.62 -8.16
C ASP A 88 -13.13 6.28 -7.49
N GLY A 89 -12.50 5.19 -7.95
CA GLY A 89 -12.54 3.88 -7.28
C GLY A 89 -12.03 3.96 -5.83
N LEU A 90 -10.96 4.72 -5.59
CA LEU A 90 -10.40 4.93 -4.26
C LEU A 90 -11.39 5.67 -3.34
N LEU A 91 -12.03 6.72 -3.84
CA LEU A 91 -13.07 7.50 -3.14
C LEU A 91 -14.27 6.63 -2.75
N ALA A 92 -14.70 5.73 -3.63
CA ALA A 92 -15.78 4.79 -3.35
C ALA A 92 -15.43 3.87 -2.16
N THR A 93 -14.21 3.34 -2.13
CA THR A 93 -13.75 2.49 -1.01
C THR A 93 -13.62 3.25 0.29
N TYR A 94 -13.11 4.49 0.28
CA TYR A 94 -13.11 5.31 1.51
C TYR A 94 -14.52 5.54 2.06
N ARG A 95 -15.51 5.76 1.19
CA ARG A 95 -16.91 5.88 1.61
C ARG A 95 -17.42 4.59 2.24
N GLU A 96 -17.06 3.44 1.69
CA GLU A 96 -17.42 2.13 2.26
C GLU A 96 -16.77 1.92 3.64
N VAL A 97 -15.49 2.25 3.79
CA VAL A 97 -14.77 2.19 5.09
C VAL A 97 -15.45 3.06 6.14
N ILE A 98 -15.77 4.31 5.78
CA ILE A 98 -16.49 5.23 6.67
C ILE A 98 -17.84 4.64 7.07
N GLY A 99 -18.58 4.07 6.13
CA GLY A 99 -19.86 3.41 6.39
C GLY A 99 -19.75 2.24 7.37
N LEU A 100 -18.72 1.41 7.23
CA LEU A 100 -18.46 0.30 8.15
C LEU A 100 -18.09 0.78 9.56
N CYS A 101 -17.22 1.78 9.67
CA CYS A 101 -16.89 2.40 10.96
C CYS A 101 -18.12 3.00 11.65
N GLN A 102 -19.00 3.67 10.90
CA GLN A 102 -20.25 4.21 11.42
C GLN A 102 -21.21 3.11 11.91
N ALA A 103 -21.29 1.99 11.21
CA ALA A 103 -22.10 0.84 11.63
C ALA A 103 -21.58 0.24 12.95
N VAL A 104 -20.25 0.12 13.11
CA VAL A 104 -19.64 -0.34 14.37
C VAL A 104 -19.95 0.61 15.52
N GLN A 105 -19.85 1.93 15.29
CA GLN A 105 -20.21 2.93 16.30
C GLN A 105 -21.69 2.86 16.69
N GLY A 106 -22.59 2.66 15.73
CA GLY A 106 -24.03 2.49 15.97
C GLY A 106 -24.32 1.29 16.87
N LYS A 107 -23.72 0.14 16.58
CA LYS A 107 -23.88 -1.07 17.40
C LYS A 107 -23.38 -0.88 18.84
N LEU A 108 -22.22 -0.25 19.01
CA LEU A 108 -21.67 0.05 20.34
C LEU A 108 -22.58 1.00 21.13
N ALA A 109 -23.17 2.00 20.47
CA ALA A 109 -24.11 2.93 21.10
C ALA A 109 -25.39 2.21 21.56
N GLU A 110 -25.91 1.27 20.78
CA GLU A 110 -27.05 0.43 21.17
C GLU A 110 -26.74 -0.44 22.39
N GLU A 111 -25.56 -1.09 22.40
CA GLU A 111 -25.13 -1.92 23.53
C GLU A 111 -25.00 -1.09 24.82
N LEU A 112 -24.40 0.10 24.74
CA LEU A 112 -24.30 1.03 25.88
C LEU A 112 -25.67 1.49 26.39
N GLN A 113 -26.60 1.83 25.50
CA GLN A 113 -27.98 2.17 25.88
C GLN A 113 -28.70 0.98 26.53
N GLY A 114 -28.51 -0.23 26.01
CA GLY A 114 -29.04 -1.47 26.58
C GLY A 114 -28.56 -1.70 28.02
N MET A 115 -27.25 -1.54 28.26
CA MET A 115 -26.67 -1.65 29.60
C MET A 115 -27.22 -0.60 30.58
N GLN A 116 -27.36 0.65 30.13
CA GLN A 116 -27.92 1.72 30.96
C GLN A 116 -29.39 1.45 31.33
N ARG A 117 -30.21 0.99 30.39
CA ARG A 117 -31.60 0.59 30.65
C ARG A 117 -31.68 -0.59 31.61
N GLY A 118 -30.82 -1.59 31.46
CA GLY A 118 -30.74 -2.73 32.38
C GLY A 118 -30.39 -2.31 33.81
N LYS A 119 -29.41 -1.41 33.97
CA LYS A 119 -29.03 -0.84 35.28
C LYS A 119 -30.17 -0.03 35.91
N ALA A 120 -30.88 0.77 35.13
CA ALA A 120 -32.04 1.52 35.61
C ALA A 120 -33.18 0.60 36.05
N GLY A 121 -33.48 -0.45 35.27
CA GLY A 121 -34.49 -1.46 35.62
C GLY A 121 -34.15 -2.19 36.92
N ALA A 122 -32.91 -2.66 37.07
CA ALA A 122 -32.44 -3.32 38.30
C ALA A 122 -32.52 -2.39 39.54
N LYS A 123 -32.26 -1.10 39.37
CA LYS A 123 -32.37 -0.10 40.43
C LYS A 123 -33.82 0.12 40.88
N VAL A 124 -34.78 0.07 39.96
CA VAL A 124 -36.21 0.15 40.30
C VAL A 124 -36.62 -1.04 41.18
N TYR A 125 -36.21 -2.27 40.83
CA TYR A 125 -36.50 -3.44 41.66
C TYR A 125 -35.84 -3.38 43.04
N GLN A 126 -34.64 -2.79 43.15
CA GLN A 126 -33.99 -2.54 44.45
C GLN A 126 -34.70 -1.48 45.31
N MET A 127 -35.44 -0.54 44.71
CA MET A 127 -36.19 0.49 45.46
C MET A 127 -37.53 -0.03 46.02
N PHE A 128 -38.01 -1.17 45.54
CA PHE A 128 -39.27 -1.79 45.96
C PHE A 128 -39.10 -3.09 46.76
N SER A 129 -37.85 -3.44 47.12
CA SER A 129 -37.49 -4.52 48.06
C SER A 129 -37.01 -3.94 49.39
#